data_AF-A0A935RFS0-F1
#
_entry.id   AF-A0A935RFS0-F1
#
_cell.length_a   1.000
_cell.length_b   1.000
_cell.length_c   1.000
_cell.angle_alpha   90.00
_cell.angle_beta   90.00
_cell.angle_gamma   90.00
#
_symmetry.space_group_name_H-M   'P 1'
#
loop_
_entity.id
_entity.type
_entity.pdbx_description
1 polymer ?
#
loop_
_entity_poly.entity_id
_entity_poly.type
_entity_poly.pdbx_seq_one_letter_code
_entity_poly.pdbx_strand_id
1 'polypeptide(L)'
;MPTLVLRNVPIELHGRLKSAAAAHHRSMTQEAIVTLSAALGTSAPQARPSAEETLAWLEDEVWSRLNDDPRTSDQIIGYDAHGLPG
;
A
#
# COMPACT_ATOMS: atom_id res chain seq x y z
N MET A 1 -19.28 -9.20 -6.88
CA MET A 1 -18.14 -9.84 -6.19
C MET A 1 -18.70 -10.77 -5.14
N PRO A 2 -18.14 -11.98 -4.96
CA PRO A 2 -18.58 -12.88 -3.90
C PRO A 2 -18.24 -12.28 -2.52
N THR A 3 -19.17 -12.41 -1.58
CA THR A 3 -19.04 -11.88 -0.22
C THR A 3 -19.18 -13.04 0.78
N LEU A 4 -18.25 -13.13 1.73
CA LEU A 4 -18.28 -14.12 2.81
C LEU A 4 -18.60 -13.41 4.13
N VAL A 5 -19.57 -13.92 4.89
CA VAL A 5 -19.90 -13.44 6.24
C VAL A 5 -19.61 -14.55 7.25
N LEU A 6 -18.70 -14.29 8.16
CA LEU A 6 -18.40 -15.19 9.28
C LEU A 6 -19.27 -14.80 10.49
N ARG A 7 -20.11 -15.73 10.97
CA ARG A 7 -20.93 -15.55 12.17
C ARG A 7 -20.41 -16.46 13.28
N ASN A 8 -20.66 -16.05 14.54
CA ASN A 8 -20.28 -16.81 15.73
C ASN A 8 -18.78 -17.14 15.80
N VAL A 9 -17.93 -16.21 15.38
CA VAL A 9 -16.47 -16.37 15.46
C VAL A 9 -16.07 -16.41 16.94
N PRO A 10 -15.35 -17.45 17.41
CA PRO A 10 -14.87 -17.50 18.78
C PRO A 10 -14.06 -16.26 19.14
N ILE A 11 -14.24 -15.73 20.36
CA ILE A 11 -13.60 -14.48 20.79
C ILE A 11 -12.08 -14.55 20.68
N GLU A 12 -11.50 -15.70 21.01
CA GLU A 12 -10.07 -15.97 20.90
C GLU A 12 -9.58 -15.89 19.45
N LEU A 13 -10.34 -16.45 18.51
CA LEU A 13 -10.01 -16.41 17.09
C LEU A 13 -10.09 -14.98 16.55
N HIS A 14 -11.13 -14.24 16.93
CA HIS A 14 -11.26 -12.83 16.58
C HIS A 14 -10.10 -11.99 17.14
N GLY A 15 -9.71 -12.24 18.40
CA GLY A 15 -8.55 -11.58 19.03
C GLY A 15 -7.25 -11.83 18.28
N ARG A 16 -6.97 -13.09 17.93
CA ARG A 16 -5.77 -13.47 17.15
C ARG A 16 -5.75 -12.80 15.78
N LEU A 17 -6.87 -12.79 15.06
CA LEU A 17 -6.99 -12.13 13.75
C LEU A 17 -6.76 -10.62 13.86
N LYS A 18 -7.31 -9.97 14.90
CA LYS A 18 -7.13 -8.53 15.12
C LYS A 18 -5.66 -8.18 15.40
N SER A 19 -4.97 -8.97 16.22
CA SER A 19 -3.55 -8.77 16.50
C SER A 19 -2.68 -8.98 15.27
N ALA A 20 -2.95 -10.03 14.47
CA ALA A 20 -2.24 -10.28 13.22
C ALA A 20 -2.45 -9.15 12.21
N ALA A 21 -3.69 -8.67 12.05
CA ALA A 21 -4.02 -7.56 11.17
C ALA A 21 -3.26 -6.28 11.56
N ALA A 22 -3.16 -5.98 12.86
CA ALA A 22 -2.39 -4.83 13.36
C ALA A 22 -0.89 -4.98 13.07
N ALA A 23 -0.31 -6.16 13.32
CA ALA A 23 1.10 -6.44 13.06
C ALA A 23 1.46 -6.34 11.56
N HIS A 24 0.54 -6.74 10.68
CA HIS A 24 0.75 -6.68 9.23
C HIS A 24 0.34 -5.34 8.59
N HIS A 25 -0.15 -4.38 9.37
CA HIS A 25 -0.71 -3.12 8.89
C HIS A 25 -1.84 -3.31 7.86
N ARG A 26 -2.73 -4.29 8.08
CA ARG A 26 -3.85 -4.62 7.19
C ARG A 26 -5.19 -4.46 7.90
N SER A 27 -6.26 -4.31 7.12
CA SER A 27 -7.61 -4.41 7.66
C SER A 27 -7.92 -5.86 8.09
N MET A 28 -8.84 -6.02 9.03
CA MET A 28 -9.25 -7.35 9.51
C MET A 28 -9.82 -8.23 8.40
N THR A 29 -10.55 -7.64 7.44
CA THR A 29 -11.06 -8.34 6.26
C THR A 29 -9.93 -8.83 5.37
N GLN A 30 -8.91 -8.00 5.13
CA GLN A 30 -7.76 -8.37 4.32
C GLN A 30 -6.92 -9.46 4.99
N GLU A 31 -6.74 -9.39 6.31
CA GLU A 31 -6.09 -10.45 7.08
C GLU A 31 -6.85 -11.79 7.00
N ALA A 32 -8.18 -11.75 7.09
CA ALA A 32 -9.01 -12.94 6.93
C ALA A 32 -8.87 -13.55 5.53
N ILE A 33 -8.85 -12.72 4.47
CA ILE A 33 -8.66 -13.17 3.09
C ILE A 33 -7.27 -13.82 2.92
N VAL A 34 -6.21 -13.19 3.43
CA VAL A 34 -4.84 -13.71 3.35
C VAL A 34 -4.72 -15.04 4.09
N THR A 35 -5.26 -15.12 5.30
CA THR A 35 -5.26 -16.33 6.12
C THR A 35 -6.00 -17.47 5.42
N LEU A 36 -7.19 -17.21 4.88
CA LEU A 36 -7.97 -18.19 4.14
C LEU A 36 -7.26 -18.62 2.85
N SER A 37 -6.65 -17.68 2.12
CA SER A 37 -5.93 -17.98 0.89
C SER A 37 -4.73 -18.90 1.16
N ALA A 38 -3.93 -18.59 2.18
CA ALA A 38 -2.80 -19.40 2.61
C ALA A 38 -3.23 -20.80 3.06
N ALA A 39 -4.31 -20.92 3.83
CA ALA A 39 -4.85 -22.20 4.28
C ALA A 39 -5.39 -23.06 3.12
N LEU A 40 -5.89 -22.43 2.07
CA LEU A 40 -6.41 -23.11 0.87
C LEU A 40 -5.32 -23.39 -0.18
N GLY A 41 -4.06 -23.03 0.08
CA GLY A 41 -2.95 -23.24 -0.86
C GLY A 41 -3.00 -22.33 -2.09
N THR A 42 -3.89 -21.34 -2.10
CA THR A 42 -3.90 -20.28 -3.11
C THR A 42 -2.79 -19.32 -2.75
N SER A 43 -1.88 -19.02 -3.69
CA SER A 43 -0.80 -18.05 -3.48
C SER A 43 -1.37 -16.82 -2.78
N ALA A 44 -0.94 -16.60 -1.53
CA ALA A 44 -1.41 -15.47 -0.76
C ALA A 44 -1.12 -14.18 -1.57
N PRO A 45 -2.01 -13.17 -1.52
CA PRO A 45 -1.70 -11.86 -2.08
C PRO A 45 -0.34 -11.44 -1.54
N GLN A 46 0.61 -11.15 -2.44
CA GLN A 46 1.96 -10.76 -2.03
C GLN A 46 1.86 -9.65 -1.00
N ALA A 47 2.65 -9.78 0.07
CA ALA A 47 2.69 -8.75 1.10
C ALA A 47 3.00 -7.41 0.42
N ARG A 48 2.29 -6.36 0.82
CA ARG A 48 2.66 -5.02 0.37
C ARG A 48 4.10 -4.77 0.83
N PRO A 49 4.99 -4.31 -0.06
CA PRO A 49 6.31 -3.89 0.37
C PRO A 49 6.17 -2.82 1.45
N SER A 50 7.10 -2.81 2.39
CA SER A 50 7.20 -1.77 3.40
C SER A 50 7.38 -0.40 2.75
N ALA A 51 7.16 0.66 3.54
CA ALA A 51 7.38 2.02 3.07
C ALA A 51 8.85 2.25 2.65
N GLU A 52 9.79 1.63 3.37
CA GLU A 52 11.23 1.70 3.08
C GLU A 52 11.59 0.97 1.78
N GLU A 53 11.10 -0.25 1.57
CA GLU A 53 11.29 -0.99 0.31
C GLU A 53 10.66 -0.25 -0.88
N THR A 54 9.48 0.36 -0.67
CA THR A 54 8.80 1.15 -1.69
C THR A 54 9.61 2.40 -2.03
N LEU A 55 10.18 3.08 -1.02
CA LEU A 55 11.01 4.27 -1.22
C LEU A 55 12.28 3.93 -1.97
N ALA A 56 13.00 2.86 -1.58
CA ALA A 56 14.21 2.42 -2.26
C ALA A 56 13.95 2.10 -3.75
N TRP A 57 12.83 1.43 -4.04
CA TRP A 57 12.42 1.17 -5.42
C TRP A 57 12.09 2.46 -6.20
N LEU A 58 11.40 3.42 -5.56
CA LEU A 58 11.08 4.70 -6.18
C LEU A 58 12.35 5.51 -6.52
N GLU A 59 13.34 5.52 -5.62
CA GLU A 59 14.61 6.22 -5.82
C GLU A 59 15.41 5.65 -6.99
N ASP A 60 15.51 4.32 -7.06
CA ASP A 60 16.28 3.61 -8.09
C ASP A 60 15.61 3.68 -9.47
N GLU A 61 14.32 3.33 -9.53
CA GLU A 61 13.67 3.08 -10.82
C GLU A 61 12.78 4.19 -11.36
N VAL A 62 12.24 5.02 -10.47
CA VAL A 62 11.26 6.04 -10.86
C VAL A 62 11.91 7.42 -10.90
N TRP A 63 12.64 7.80 -9.85
CA TRP A 63 13.25 9.13 -9.72
C TRP A 63 14.31 9.39 -10.79
N SER A 64 15.09 8.38 -11.16
CA SER A 64 16.09 8.46 -12.23
C SER A 64 15.47 8.85 -13.59
N ARG A 65 14.19 8.55 -13.83
CA ARG A 65 13.47 8.84 -15.08
C ARG A 65 12.68 10.14 -15.06
N LEU A 66 12.42 10.71 -13.87
CA LEU A 66 11.60 11.92 -13.72
C LEU A 66 12.41 13.22 -13.76
N ASN A 67 13.75 13.12 -13.74
CA ASN A 67 14.64 14.28 -13.70
C ASN A 67 14.95 14.91 -15.08
N ASP A 68 14.28 14.46 -16.15
CA ASP A 68 14.53 14.96 -17.51
C ASP A 68 13.75 16.25 -17.87
N ASP A 69 12.94 16.80 -16.95
CA ASP A 69 12.22 18.06 -17.21
C ASP A 69 13.17 19.26 -17.07
N PRO A 70 13.42 20.04 -18.14
CA PRO A 70 14.30 21.19 -18.09
C PRO A 70 13.67 22.42 -17.41
N ARG A 71 12.37 22.39 -17.10
CA ARG A 71 11.66 23.49 -16.46
C ARG A 71 12.01 23.55 -14.97
N THR A 72 12.09 24.75 -14.43
CA THR A 72 12.21 24.92 -12.97
C THR A 72 10.92 24.50 -12.28
N SER A 73 10.98 24.20 -10.97
CA SER A 73 9.78 23.87 -10.18
C SER A 73 8.68 24.93 -10.31
N ASP A 74 9.06 26.20 -10.33
CA ASP A 74 8.14 27.32 -10.50
C ASP A 74 7.47 27.29 -11.88
N GLN A 75 8.23 27.05 -12.95
CA GLN A 75 7.71 26.93 -14.32
C GLN A 75 6.82 25.69 -14.50
N ILE A 76 7.09 24.59 -13.79
CA ILE A 76 6.24 23.39 -13.80
C ILE A 76 4.88 23.69 -13.17
N ILE A 77 4.86 24.52 -12.12
CA ILE A 77 3.64 24.93 -11.41
C ILE A 77 2.92 26.10 -12.14
N GLY A 78 3.61 26.81 -13.04
CA GLY A 78 3.06 27.91 -13.83
C GLY A 78 3.39 29.31 -13.30
N TYR A 79 4.41 29.42 -12.44
CA TYR A 79 4.95 30.69 -11.98
C TYR A 79 6.09 31.16 -12.90
N ASP A 80 6.12 32.46 -13.17
CA ASP A 80 7.23 33.11 -13.86
C ASP A 80 8.41 33.40 -12.91
N ALA A 81 9.50 33.97 -13.44
CA ALA A 81 10.70 34.31 -12.67
C ALA A 81 10.46 35.36 -11.57
N HIS A 82 9.27 35.96 -11.51
CA HIS A 82 8.86 36.94 -10.51
C HIS A 82 7.87 36.34 -9.50
N GLY A 83 7.55 35.04 -9.61
CA GLY A 83 6.61 34.35 -8.72
C GLY A 83 5.15 34.71 -9.00
N LEU A 84 4.85 35.27 -10.18
CA LEU A 84 3.48 35.59 -10.59
C LEU A 84 2.94 34.45 -11.47
N PRO A 85 1.65 34.11 -11.38
CA PRO A 85 1.04 33.13 -12.27
C PRO A 85 1.09 33.66 -13.71
N GLY A 86 1.75 32.91 -14.59
CA GLY A 86 1.93 33.22 -16.02
C GLY A 86 0.90 32.58 -16.92
#